data_AF-A0A2W7A041-F1
#
_entry.id   AF-A0A2W7A041-F1
#
_cell.length_a   1.000
_cell.length_b   1.000
_cell.length_c   1.000
_cell.angle_alpha   90.00
_cell.angle_beta   90.00
_cell.angle_gamma   90.00
#
_symmetry.space_group_name_H-M   'P 1'
#
loop_
_entity.id
_entity.type
_entity.pdbx_description
1 polymer ?
#
loop_
_entity_poly.entity_id
_entity_poly.type
_entity_poly.pdbx_seq_one_letter_code
_entity_poly.pdbx_strand_id
1 'polypeptide(L)'
;MAVDPDSQNIKLAEENKALKKRIEELEEIFSSREEARKKFTWWISKTVSILGLMYLIASIFAPSNTRINKISNTEIFIFAVILIFNSGLLEKLEDFSVDGTKIQAKFKSLQEKQEKQQEEINQLSQAQEIALQFALKGIIDQHEVKHLRRLRDAEDNDSEYMIRYGGYIKSTEEEIRHLVALKFLYKKASISTLINQLKSNTKAEFDLRKYVTVTPDGRKYLSLRKELGIEDAEAERTVSDD
;
A
#
# COMPACT_ATOMS: atom_id res chain seq x y z
N MET A 1 -62.31 -63.81 -23.21
CA MET A 1 -61.84 -62.59 -23.91
C MET A 1 -60.35 -62.49 -23.70
N ALA A 2 -59.55 -62.86 -24.70
CA ALA A 2 -58.11 -62.66 -24.66
C ALA A 2 -57.85 -61.18 -24.96
N VAL A 3 -57.16 -60.49 -24.06
CA VAL A 3 -56.77 -59.09 -24.27
C VAL A 3 -55.63 -59.09 -25.28
N ASP A 4 -55.80 -58.30 -26.34
CA ASP A 4 -54.84 -58.17 -27.43
C ASP A 4 -53.49 -57.62 -26.88
N PRO A 5 -52.40 -58.40 -26.97
CA PRO A 5 -51.08 -57.99 -26.45
C PRO A 5 -50.56 -56.71 -27.11
N ASP A 6 -50.97 -56.40 -28.34
CA ASP A 6 -50.53 -55.17 -29.01
C ASP A 6 -51.19 -53.93 -28.41
N SER A 7 -52.42 -54.05 -27.90
CA SER A 7 -53.12 -52.97 -27.20
C SER A 7 -52.43 -52.60 -25.88
N GLN A 8 -51.84 -53.58 -25.17
CA GLN A 8 -51.12 -53.32 -23.93
C GLN A 8 -49.77 -52.63 -24.19
N ASN A 9 -49.06 -53.03 -25.25
CA ASN A 9 -47.79 -52.41 -25.63
C ASN A 9 -47.94 -50.95 -26.04
N ILE A 10 -49.03 -50.59 -26.73
CA ILE A 10 -49.32 -49.21 -27.13
C ILE A 10 -49.60 -48.34 -25.90
N LYS A 11 -50.42 -48.81 -24.96
CA LYS A 11 -50.69 -48.08 -23.70
C LYS A 11 -49.42 -47.88 -22.87
N LEU A 12 -48.58 -48.91 -22.78
CA LEU A 12 -47.32 -48.84 -22.06
C LEU A 12 -46.36 -47.82 -22.70
N ALA A 13 -46.33 -47.74 -24.03
CA ALA A 13 -45.52 -46.77 -24.75
C ALA A 13 -45.99 -45.32 -24.52
N GLU A 14 -47.31 -45.09 -24.49
CA GLU A 14 -47.89 -43.78 -24.19
C GLU A 14 -47.63 -43.34 -22.75
N GLU A 15 -47.79 -44.24 -21.77
CA GLU A 15 -47.48 -43.97 -20.37
C GLU A 15 -46.01 -43.64 -20.16
N ASN A 16 -45.11 -44.38 -20.79
CA ASN A 16 -43.66 -44.12 -20.73
C ASN A 16 -43.29 -42.77 -21.36
N LYS A 17 -43.96 -42.38 -22.45
CA LYS A 17 -43.76 -41.07 -23.08
C LYS A 17 -44.24 -39.94 -22.18
N ALA A 18 -45.39 -40.11 -21.53
CA ALA A 18 -45.92 -39.14 -20.57
C ALA A 18 -45.04 -39.02 -19.32
N LEU A 19 -44.48 -40.13 -18.83
CA LEU A 19 -43.55 -40.16 -17.71
C LEU A 19 -42.24 -39.43 -18.02
N LYS A 20 -41.64 -39.66 -19.20
CA LYS A 20 -40.42 -38.94 -19.62
C LYS A 20 -40.62 -37.43 -19.66
N LYS A 21 -41.74 -36.98 -20.22
CA LYS A 21 -42.06 -35.55 -20.29
C LYS A 21 -42.20 -34.92 -18.90
N ARG A 22 -42.82 -35.63 -17.95
CA ARG A 22 -42.93 -35.16 -16.56
C ARG A 22 -41.58 -35.11 -15.83
N ILE A 23 -40.69 -36.04 -16.13
CA ILE A 23 -39.34 -36.04 -15.56
C ILE A 23 -38.54 -34.84 -16.09
N GLU A 24 -38.60 -34.56 -17.39
CA GLU A 24 -37.95 -33.38 -17.99
C GLU A 24 -38.49 -32.07 -17.40
N GLU A 25 -39.81 -31.92 -17.26
CA GLU A 25 -40.43 -30.75 -16.64
C GLU A 25 -39.99 -30.57 -15.17
N LEU A 26 -39.84 -31.67 -14.42
CA LEU A 26 -39.36 -31.62 -13.03
C LEU A 26 -37.88 -31.24 -12.96
N GLU A 27 -37.02 -31.79 -13.82
CA GLU A 27 -35.60 -31.44 -13.88
C GLU A 27 -35.40 -29.96 -14.19
N GLU A 28 -36.20 -29.39 -15.10
CA GLU A 28 -36.16 -27.97 -15.43
C GLU A 28 -36.55 -27.09 -14.23
N ILE A 29 -37.59 -27.49 -13.47
CA ILE A 29 -38.01 -26.79 -12.25
C ILE A 29 -36.94 -26.88 -11.15
N PHE A 30 -36.29 -28.04 -10.99
CA PHE A 30 -35.22 -28.22 -10.00
C PHE A 30 -33.98 -27.39 -10.36
N SER A 31 -33.56 -27.40 -11.62
CA SER A 31 -32.43 -26.60 -12.11
C SER A 31 -32.68 -25.10 -11.90
N SER A 32 -33.89 -24.62 -12.26
CA SER A 32 -34.29 -23.22 -12.02
C SER A 32 -34.28 -22.83 -10.54
N ARG A 33 -34.72 -23.73 -9.64
CA ARG A 33 -34.68 -23.50 -8.18
C ARG A 33 -33.26 -23.50 -7.63
N GLU A 34 -32.37 -24.35 -8.13
CA GLU A 34 -30.96 -24.36 -7.71
C GLU A 34 -30.22 -23.09 -8.12
N GLU A 35 -30.44 -22.61 -9.34
CA GLU A 35 -29.88 -21.34 -9.79
C GLU A 35 -30.40 -20.17 -8.96
N ALA A 36 -31.70 -20.16 -8.65
CA ALA A 36 -32.31 -19.14 -7.79
C ALA A 36 -31.70 -19.16 -6.38
N ARG A 37 -31.46 -20.35 -5.80
CA ARG A 37 -30.79 -20.49 -4.49
C ARG A 37 -29.34 -20.02 -4.53
N LYS A 38 -28.59 -20.33 -5.58
CA LYS A 38 -27.20 -19.85 -5.74
C LYS A 38 -27.14 -18.33 -5.87
N LYS A 39 -28.01 -17.73 -6.69
CA LYS A 39 -28.11 -16.27 -6.80
C LYS A 39 -28.52 -15.63 -5.48
N PHE A 40 -29.47 -16.22 -4.76
CA PHE A 40 -29.95 -15.70 -3.47
C PHE A 40 -28.88 -15.77 -2.37
N THR A 41 -28.16 -16.90 -2.26
CA THR A 41 -27.05 -17.05 -1.31
C THR A 41 -25.88 -16.13 -1.62
N TRP A 42 -25.54 -15.96 -2.90
CA TRP A 42 -24.56 -14.97 -3.35
C TRP A 42 -24.97 -13.54 -2.96
N TRP A 43 -26.24 -13.18 -3.18
CA TRP A 43 -26.74 -11.84 -2.85
C TRP A 43 -26.77 -11.58 -1.34
N ILE A 44 -27.25 -12.55 -0.54
CA ILE A 44 -27.20 -12.47 0.93
C ILE A 44 -25.76 -12.28 1.43
N SER A 45 -24.82 -13.04 0.90
CA SER A 45 -23.40 -12.93 1.28
C SER A 45 -22.86 -11.52 1.04
N LYS A 46 -23.20 -10.90 -0.10
CA LYS A 46 -22.83 -9.52 -0.40
C LYS A 46 -23.50 -8.52 0.55
N THR A 47 -24.79 -8.68 0.85
CA THR A 47 -25.52 -7.77 1.75
C THR A 47 -24.99 -7.82 3.18
N VAL A 48 -24.71 -9.02 3.71
CA VAL A 48 -24.12 -9.19 5.05
C VAL A 48 -22.73 -8.58 5.12
N SER A 49 -21.94 -8.73 4.05
CA SER A 49 -20.60 -8.13 3.96
C SER A 49 -20.64 -6.59 3.96
N ILE A 50 -21.58 -5.99 3.22
CA ILE A 50 -21.75 -4.54 3.16
C ILE A 50 -22.22 -4.00 4.52
N LEU A 51 -23.16 -4.67 5.17
CA LEU A 51 -23.63 -4.27 6.51
C LEU A 51 -22.50 -4.36 7.56
N GLY A 52 -21.67 -5.40 7.50
CA GLY A 52 -20.49 -5.52 8.36
C GLY A 52 -19.48 -4.40 8.14
N LEU A 53 -19.24 -4.00 6.88
CA LEU A 53 -18.36 -2.89 6.55
C LEU A 53 -18.93 -1.54 7.02
N MET A 54 -20.23 -1.32 6.85
CA MET A 54 -20.89 -0.10 7.32
C MET A 54 -20.84 0.02 8.85
N TYR A 55 -21.02 -1.09 9.57
CA TYR A 55 -20.88 -1.14 11.02
C TYR A 55 -19.45 -0.77 11.48
N LEU A 56 -18.41 -1.23 10.76
CA LEU A 56 -17.02 -0.87 11.06
C LEU A 56 -16.74 0.62 10.84
N ILE A 57 -17.23 1.19 9.73
CA ILE A 57 -17.11 2.63 9.47
C ILE A 57 -17.85 3.40 10.57
N ALA A 58 -19.07 3.00 10.92
CA ALA A 58 -19.81 3.63 12.01
C ALA A 58 -19.08 3.56 13.36
N SER A 59 -18.36 2.45 13.64
CA SER A 59 -17.55 2.30 14.85
C SER A 59 -16.32 3.23 14.87
N ILE A 60 -15.63 3.39 13.74
CA ILE A 60 -14.46 4.29 13.61
C ILE A 60 -14.88 5.77 13.71
N PHE A 61 -16.03 6.12 13.13
CA PHE A 61 -16.52 7.51 13.06
C PHE A 61 -17.52 7.87 14.17
N ALA A 62 -17.78 6.97 15.13
CA ALA A 62 -18.67 7.25 16.25
C ALA A 62 -18.12 8.41 17.12
N PRO A 63 -18.95 9.43 17.44
CA PRO A 63 -18.50 10.59 18.20
C PRO A 63 -18.02 10.18 19.61
N SER A 64 -16.87 10.71 19.98
CA SER A 64 -16.02 10.35 21.15
C SER A 64 -16.64 10.55 22.55
N ASN A 65 -17.94 10.82 22.65
CA ASN A 65 -18.62 11.03 23.94
C ASN A 65 -19.03 9.74 24.66
N THR A 66 -18.85 8.57 24.05
CA THR A 66 -19.01 7.27 24.73
C THR A 66 -17.63 6.64 24.95
N ARG A 67 -17.18 6.56 26.21
CA ARG A 67 -15.90 5.95 26.64
C ARG A 67 -15.91 4.41 26.48
N ILE A 68 -16.04 3.91 25.25
CA ILE A 68 -15.92 2.48 24.93
C ILE A 68 -15.12 2.32 23.62
N ASN A 69 -13.92 2.91 23.54
CA ASN A 69 -13.06 2.79 22.35
C ASN A 69 -11.73 2.12 22.70
N LYS A 70 -11.79 0.87 23.16
CA LYS A 70 -10.69 -0.07 22.94
C LYS A 70 -11.21 -1.11 21.99
N ILE A 71 -10.64 -1.14 20.78
CA ILE A 71 -10.87 -2.22 19.82
C ILE A 71 -10.54 -3.52 20.55
N SER A 72 -11.57 -4.30 20.88
CA SER A 72 -11.42 -5.56 21.59
C SER A 72 -10.82 -6.57 20.63
N ASN A 73 -10.02 -7.51 21.14
CA ASN A 73 -9.55 -8.65 20.34
C ASN A 73 -10.71 -9.39 19.64
N THR A 74 -11.92 -9.31 20.21
CA THR A 74 -13.15 -9.85 19.62
C THR A 74 -13.53 -9.16 18.31
N GLU A 75 -13.33 -7.84 18.18
CA GLU A 75 -13.64 -7.08 16.96
C GLU A 75 -12.61 -7.34 15.86
N ILE A 76 -11.34 -7.53 16.25
CA ILE A 76 -10.26 -7.95 15.34
C ILE A 76 -10.53 -9.37 14.79
N PHE A 77 -11.03 -10.26 15.65
CA PHE A 77 -11.40 -11.62 15.24
C PHE A 77 -12.57 -11.62 14.26
N ILE A 78 -13.62 -10.84 14.54
CA ILE A 78 -14.77 -10.65 13.62
C ILE A 78 -14.29 -10.06 12.29
N PHE A 79 -13.38 -9.09 12.32
CA PHE A 79 -12.75 -8.50 11.12
C PHE A 79 -12.01 -9.55 10.28
N ALA A 80 -11.20 -10.40 10.92
CA ALA A 80 -10.47 -11.47 10.24
C ALA A 80 -11.43 -12.48 9.58
N VAL A 81 -12.50 -12.88 10.27
CA VAL A 81 -13.50 -13.81 9.74
C VAL A 81 -14.22 -13.21 8.53
N ILE A 82 -14.70 -11.96 8.63
CA ILE A 82 -15.39 -11.28 7.51
C ILE A 82 -14.45 -11.12 6.31
N LEU A 83 -13.17 -10.78 6.52
CA LEU A 83 -12.18 -10.70 5.45
C LEU A 83 -11.93 -12.04 4.75
N ILE A 84 -11.86 -13.14 5.50
CA ILE A 84 -11.65 -14.48 4.94
C ILE A 84 -12.85 -14.89 4.08
N PHE A 85 -14.07 -14.59 4.53
CA PHE A 85 -15.29 -14.89 3.77
C PHE A 85 -15.49 -13.97 2.55
N ASN A 86 -15.11 -12.69 2.63
CA ASN A 86 -15.34 -11.72 1.56
C ASN A 86 -14.23 -11.74 0.48
N SER A 87 -13.02 -12.21 0.81
CA SER A 87 -11.88 -12.26 -0.12
C SER A 87 -11.93 -13.42 -1.13
N GLY A 88 -12.95 -14.28 -1.08
CA GLY A 88 -13.00 -15.49 -1.91
C GLY A 88 -11.87 -16.48 -1.62
N LEU A 89 -11.17 -16.33 -0.48
CA LEU A 89 -10.08 -17.22 -0.08
C LEU A 89 -10.57 -18.66 0.18
N LEU A 90 -11.81 -18.83 0.65
CA LEU A 90 -12.41 -20.16 0.81
C LEU A 90 -12.67 -20.86 -0.54
N GLU A 91 -13.17 -20.13 -1.55
CA GLU A 91 -13.36 -20.68 -2.90
C GLU A 91 -12.02 -21.09 -3.53
N LYS A 92 -10.93 -20.37 -3.22
CA LYS A 92 -9.58 -20.76 -3.64
C LYS A 92 -9.02 -21.97 -2.92
N LEU A 93 -9.51 -22.30 -1.72
CA LEU A 93 -9.08 -23.49 -0.95
C LEU A 93 -9.84 -24.77 -1.38
N GLU A 94 -11.10 -24.64 -1.82
CA GLU A 94 -11.89 -25.78 -2.34
C GLU A 94 -11.36 -26.29 -3.69
N ASP A 95 -10.82 -25.39 -4.50
CA ASP A 95 -10.23 -25.66 -5.81
C ASP A 95 -8.86 -26.39 -5.75
N PHE A 96 -8.40 -26.73 -4.53
CA PHE A 96 -7.22 -27.57 -4.23
C PHE A 96 -7.56 -29.05 -4.00
N SER A 97 -8.79 -29.50 -4.23
CA SER A 97 -9.10 -30.94 -4.29
C SER A 97 -8.56 -31.56 -5.57
N VAL A 98 -7.63 -32.50 -5.38
CA VAL A 98 -6.74 -33.12 -6.37
C VAL A 98 -7.52 -34.03 -7.33
N ASP A 99 -7.49 -33.69 -8.62
CA ASP A 99 -7.76 -34.62 -9.71
C ASP A 99 -6.59 -34.52 -10.72
N GLY A 100 -5.88 -35.63 -10.91
CA GLY A 100 -4.46 -35.71 -11.30
C GLY A 100 -4.07 -35.13 -12.66
N THR A 101 -5.03 -34.69 -13.48
CA THR A 101 -4.78 -34.22 -14.86
C THR A 101 -4.95 -32.70 -15.02
N LYS A 102 -5.71 -32.02 -14.15
CA LYS A 102 -5.93 -30.56 -14.22
C LYS A 102 -4.81 -29.73 -13.58
N ILE A 103 -4.01 -30.35 -12.70
CA ILE A 103 -2.95 -29.69 -11.94
C ILE A 103 -1.84 -29.17 -12.88
N GLN A 104 -1.47 -29.93 -13.93
CA GLN A 104 -0.42 -29.49 -14.87
C GLN A 104 -0.83 -28.28 -15.72
N ALA A 105 -2.11 -28.18 -16.12
CA ALA A 105 -2.62 -27.03 -16.87
C ALA A 105 -2.76 -25.78 -15.99
N LYS A 106 -3.21 -25.93 -14.74
CA LYS A 106 -3.19 -24.84 -13.74
C LYS A 106 -1.76 -24.43 -13.37
N PHE A 107 -0.79 -25.33 -13.34
CA PHE A 107 0.61 -24.99 -13.04
C PHE A 107 1.24 -24.12 -14.13
N LYS A 108 1.04 -24.47 -15.41
CA LYS A 108 1.56 -23.69 -16.55
C LYS A 108 0.95 -22.29 -16.62
N SER A 109 -0.36 -22.18 -16.35
CA SER A 109 -1.07 -20.90 -16.28
C SER A 109 -0.78 -20.11 -14.99
N LEU A 110 -0.42 -20.76 -13.87
CA LEU A 110 0.11 -20.10 -12.68
C LEU A 110 1.51 -19.53 -12.95
N GLN A 111 2.33 -20.23 -13.73
CA GLN A 111 3.68 -19.81 -14.08
C GLN A 111 3.66 -18.61 -15.03
N GLU A 112 2.80 -18.61 -16.06
CA GLU A 112 2.56 -17.45 -16.92
C GLU A 112 1.91 -16.26 -16.18
N LYS A 113 1.01 -16.52 -15.21
CA LYS A 113 0.48 -15.46 -14.32
C LYS A 113 1.53 -14.96 -13.34
N GLN A 114 2.45 -15.79 -12.88
CA GLN A 114 3.57 -15.38 -12.04
C GLN A 114 4.56 -14.52 -12.81
N GLU A 115 4.87 -14.83 -14.07
CA GLU A 115 5.73 -13.97 -14.90
C GLU A 115 5.09 -12.59 -15.14
N LYS A 116 3.80 -12.54 -15.48
CA LYS A 116 3.07 -11.27 -15.61
C LYS A 116 2.94 -10.50 -14.30
N GLN A 117 2.67 -11.19 -13.19
CA GLN A 117 2.64 -10.56 -11.87
C GLN A 117 4.03 -10.09 -11.45
N GLN A 118 5.09 -10.80 -11.82
CA GLN A 118 6.46 -10.39 -11.55
C GLN A 118 6.84 -9.14 -12.36
N GLU A 119 6.42 -9.05 -13.63
CA GLU A 119 6.56 -7.84 -14.44
C GLU A 119 5.75 -6.66 -13.86
N GLU A 120 4.50 -6.89 -13.46
CA GLU A 120 3.67 -5.86 -12.81
C GLU A 120 4.24 -5.43 -11.45
N ILE A 121 4.78 -6.37 -10.65
CA ILE A 121 5.47 -6.09 -9.38
C ILE A 121 6.75 -5.28 -9.63
N ASN A 122 7.52 -5.62 -10.67
CA ASN A 122 8.73 -4.88 -11.04
C ASN A 122 8.41 -3.46 -11.56
N GLN A 123 7.30 -3.30 -12.28
CA GLN A 123 6.82 -1.98 -12.70
C GLN A 123 6.29 -1.16 -11.52
N LEU A 124 5.57 -1.79 -10.58
CA LEU A 124 5.11 -1.15 -9.35
C LEU A 124 6.28 -0.76 -8.45
N SER A 125 7.30 -1.61 -8.32
CA SER A 125 8.50 -1.30 -7.53
C SER A 125 9.28 -0.15 -8.13
N GLN A 126 9.44 -0.12 -9.46
CA GLN A 126 10.04 1.03 -10.15
C GLN A 126 9.22 2.32 -9.97
N ALA A 127 7.90 2.25 -10.07
CA ALA A 127 7.04 3.40 -9.83
C ALA A 127 7.12 3.89 -8.36
N GLN A 128 7.22 2.97 -7.40
CA GLN A 128 7.42 3.30 -5.99
C GLN A 128 8.81 3.89 -5.72
N GLU A 129 9.86 3.36 -6.34
CA GLU A 129 11.21 3.92 -6.26
C GLU A 129 11.25 5.33 -6.86
N ILE A 130 10.62 5.56 -8.02
CA ILE A 130 10.52 6.87 -8.65
C ILE A 130 9.71 7.84 -7.78
N ALA A 131 8.56 7.40 -7.23
CA ALA A 131 7.74 8.23 -6.35
C ALA A 131 8.47 8.57 -5.05
N LEU A 132 9.22 7.63 -4.48
CA LEU A 132 10.05 7.83 -3.31
C LEU A 132 11.22 8.77 -3.62
N GLN A 133 11.88 8.61 -4.77
CA GLN A 133 12.91 9.53 -5.25
C GLN A 133 12.36 10.94 -5.42
N PHE A 134 11.17 11.08 -6.01
CA PHE A 134 10.52 12.37 -6.24
C PHE A 134 10.09 13.03 -4.92
N ALA A 135 9.51 12.26 -4.00
CA ALA A 135 9.16 12.73 -2.66
C ALA A 135 10.41 13.16 -1.89
N LEU A 136 11.48 12.36 -1.89
CA LEU A 136 12.74 12.71 -1.22
C LEU A 136 13.40 13.94 -1.84
N LYS A 137 13.30 14.12 -3.16
CA LYS A 137 13.82 15.28 -3.88
C LYS A 137 13.04 16.57 -3.59
N GLY A 138 11.74 16.47 -3.33
CA GLY A 138 10.86 17.61 -3.08
C GLY A 138 10.78 18.09 -1.63
N ILE A 139 11.28 17.31 -0.66
CA ILE A 139 11.15 17.63 0.78
C ILE A 139 12.15 18.71 1.23
N ILE A 140 13.37 18.71 0.71
CA ILE A 140 14.38 19.73 0.99
C ILE A 140 15.14 20.13 -0.28
N ASP A 141 15.54 21.40 -0.36
CA ASP A 141 16.26 21.94 -1.50
C ASP A 141 17.75 21.51 -1.53
N GLN A 142 18.45 21.84 -2.62
CA GLN A 142 19.86 21.46 -2.79
C GLN A 142 20.82 22.15 -1.80
N HIS A 143 20.55 23.39 -1.43
CA HIS A 143 21.33 24.14 -0.44
C HIS A 143 21.16 23.52 0.95
N GLU A 144 19.94 23.13 1.32
CA GLU A 144 19.62 22.42 2.56
C GLU A 144 20.31 21.06 2.64
N VAL A 145 20.28 20.28 1.55
CA VAL A 145 20.99 19.00 1.46
C VAL A 145 22.49 19.22 1.63
N LYS A 146 23.05 20.27 1.01
CA LYS A 146 24.46 20.63 1.13
C LYS A 146 24.84 21.00 2.56
N HIS A 147 23.99 21.76 3.25
CA HIS A 147 24.17 22.08 4.68
C HIS A 147 24.12 20.83 5.55
N LEU A 148 23.12 19.96 5.34
CA LEU A 148 22.95 18.72 6.09
C LEU A 148 24.15 17.78 5.90
N ARG A 149 24.65 17.65 4.66
CA ARG A 149 25.82 16.83 4.32
C ARG A 149 27.10 17.39 4.94
N ARG A 150 27.38 18.67 4.74
CA ARG A 150 28.58 19.31 5.31
C ARG A 150 28.58 19.26 6.83
N LEU A 151 27.42 19.40 7.48
CA LEU A 151 27.29 19.21 8.93
C LEU A 151 27.61 17.77 9.34
N ARG A 152 27.07 16.77 8.65
CA ARG A 152 27.38 15.36 8.92
C ARG A 152 28.88 15.11 8.78
N ASP A 153 29.47 15.52 7.66
CA ASP A 153 30.88 15.29 7.37
C ASP A 153 31.79 16.01 8.39
N ALA A 154 31.39 17.20 8.82
CA ALA A 154 32.10 17.97 9.83
C ALA A 154 31.97 17.36 11.23
N GLU A 155 30.83 16.76 11.56
CA GLU A 155 30.66 15.99 12.79
C GLU A 155 31.51 14.70 12.79
N ASP A 156 31.52 13.98 11.67
CA ASP A 156 32.18 12.68 11.56
C ASP A 156 33.71 12.81 11.52
N ASN A 157 34.23 13.87 10.88
CA ASN A 157 35.66 14.16 10.79
C ASN A 157 36.17 15.11 11.88
N ASP A 158 35.30 15.47 12.83
CA ASP A 158 35.53 16.52 13.83
C ASP A 158 36.12 17.83 13.28
N SER A 159 35.71 18.21 12.07
CA SER A 159 36.17 19.42 11.39
C SER A 159 35.20 20.59 11.57
N GLU A 160 35.66 21.82 11.40
CA GLU A 160 34.80 23.00 11.54
C GLU A 160 33.94 23.19 10.29
N TYR A 161 32.65 23.49 10.46
CA TYR A 161 31.79 23.87 9.34
C TYR A 161 31.52 25.37 9.33
N MET A 162 32.47 26.11 8.75
CA MET A 162 32.37 27.56 8.62
C MET A 162 31.40 27.97 7.52
N ILE A 163 30.46 28.83 7.87
CA ILE A 163 29.58 29.50 6.93
C ILE A 163 29.87 31.00 6.98
N ARG A 164 30.04 31.61 5.81
CA ARG A 164 30.27 33.05 5.69
C ARG A 164 28.96 33.78 5.45
N TYR A 165 28.81 34.94 6.09
CA TYR A 165 27.75 35.89 5.80
C TYR A 165 27.93 36.52 4.41
N GLY A 166 27.09 36.14 3.45
CA GLY A 166 26.98 36.76 2.12
C GLY A 166 25.51 37.11 1.85
N GLY A 167 25.22 38.07 0.98
CA GLY A 167 23.90 38.75 0.80
C GLY A 167 22.60 37.92 0.68
N TYR A 168 22.68 36.59 0.73
CA TYR A 168 21.59 35.61 0.76
C TYR A 168 21.19 35.17 2.19
N ILE A 169 21.32 36.05 3.17
CA ILE A 169 21.18 35.72 4.61
C ILE A 169 19.83 35.13 4.98
N LYS A 170 18.76 35.58 4.31
CA LYS A 170 17.43 35.05 4.54
C LYS A 170 17.34 33.58 4.12
N SER A 171 18.03 33.17 3.05
CA SER A 171 17.94 31.80 2.55
C SER A 171 18.59 30.82 3.52
N THR A 172 19.84 31.04 3.96
CA THR A 172 20.51 30.10 4.88
C THR A 172 19.80 29.99 6.24
N GLU A 173 19.24 31.09 6.75
CA GLU A 173 18.43 31.05 7.99
C GLU A 173 17.17 30.20 7.81
N GLU A 174 16.45 30.42 6.70
CA GLU A 174 15.24 29.69 6.36
C GLU A 174 15.53 28.20 6.12
N GLU A 175 16.61 27.89 5.39
CA GLU A 175 17.12 26.54 5.13
C GLU A 175 17.41 25.78 6.44
N ILE A 176 18.16 26.38 7.36
CA ILE A 176 18.46 25.74 8.66
C ILE A 176 17.20 25.59 9.52
N ARG A 177 16.29 26.58 9.51
CA ARG A 177 15.02 26.47 10.23
C ARG A 177 14.14 25.37 9.68
N HIS A 178 14.08 25.24 8.36
CA HIS A 178 13.29 24.22 7.69
C HIS A 178 13.85 22.82 7.98
N LEU A 179 15.16 22.62 7.90
CA LEU A 179 15.82 21.38 8.32
C LEU A 179 15.55 21.00 9.79
N VAL A 180 15.47 21.98 10.69
CA VAL A 180 15.09 21.76 12.09
C VAL A 180 13.60 21.42 12.22
N ALA A 181 12.72 22.07 11.46
CA ALA A 181 11.29 21.79 11.45
C ALA A 181 10.99 20.36 10.96
N LEU A 182 11.74 19.88 9.97
CA LEU A 182 11.70 18.51 9.47
C LEU A 182 12.40 17.49 10.38
N LYS A 183 12.98 17.94 11.50
CA LYS A 183 13.71 17.11 12.48
C LYS A 183 14.97 16.43 11.92
N PHE A 184 15.52 16.91 10.82
CA PHE A 184 16.82 16.44 10.30
C PHE A 184 17.98 17.06 11.07
N LEU A 185 17.76 18.20 11.72
CA LEU A 185 18.69 18.83 12.64
C LEU A 185 18.09 18.96 14.03
N TYR A 186 18.91 18.71 15.06
CA TYR A 186 18.60 19.02 16.45
C TYR A 186 19.30 20.30 16.88
N LYS A 187 18.56 21.13 17.61
CA LYS A 187 19.00 22.45 18.06
C LYS A 187 19.79 22.34 19.36
N LYS A 188 21.10 22.66 19.33
CA LYS A 188 21.97 22.72 20.52
C LYS A 188 21.86 24.06 21.25
N ALA A 189 21.76 25.15 20.50
CA ALA A 189 21.68 26.51 21.04
C ALA A 189 20.63 27.32 20.27
N SER A 190 20.27 28.52 20.76
CA SER A 190 19.22 29.28 20.09
C SER A 190 19.62 29.71 18.68
N ILE A 191 18.84 29.30 17.67
CA ILE A 191 18.96 29.77 16.29
C ILE A 191 18.81 31.30 16.24
N SER A 192 18.00 31.90 17.13
CA SER A 192 17.94 33.36 17.26
C SER A 192 19.26 33.97 17.73
N THR A 193 20.04 33.28 18.56
CA THR A 193 21.38 33.72 18.96
C THR A 193 22.36 33.62 17.79
N LEU A 194 22.27 32.55 17.00
CA LEU A 194 23.00 32.42 15.73
C LEU A 194 22.69 33.60 14.80
N ILE A 195 21.40 33.92 14.59
CA ILE A 195 20.95 35.02 13.72
C ILE A 195 21.39 36.38 14.24
N ASN A 196 21.36 36.60 15.55
CA ASN A 196 21.79 37.86 16.14
C ASN A 196 23.31 38.06 16.02
N GLN A 197 24.10 36.99 16.17
CA GLN A 197 25.55 37.04 15.90
C GLN A 197 25.84 37.28 14.41
N LEU A 198 25.12 36.58 13.53
CA LEU A 198 25.15 36.74 12.07
C LEU A 198 24.93 38.21 11.66
N LYS A 199 23.89 38.87 12.18
CA LYS A 199 23.56 40.28 11.87
C LYS A 199 24.59 41.28 12.38
N SER A 200 25.29 40.95 13.46
CA SER A 200 26.23 41.87 14.13
C SER A 200 27.60 41.95 13.44
N ASN A 201 27.97 40.97 12.62
CA ASN A 201 29.29 40.94 11.99
C ASN A 201 29.23 40.35 10.57
N THR A 202 28.95 41.21 9.60
CA THR A 202 28.73 40.91 8.17
C THR A 202 29.94 40.29 7.44
N LYS A 203 31.11 40.21 8.07
CA LYS A 203 32.31 39.55 7.51
C LYS A 203 32.77 38.32 8.31
N ALA A 204 32.10 37.98 9.40
CA ALA A 204 32.49 36.86 10.25
C ALA A 204 32.07 35.53 9.63
N GLU A 205 33.01 34.59 9.61
CA GLU A 205 32.73 33.16 9.45
C GLU A 205 32.37 32.59 10.81
N PHE A 206 31.39 31.70 10.85
CA PHE A 206 30.99 31.03 12.09
C PHE A 206 30.75 29.55 11.85
N ASP A 207 31.04 28.77 12.88
CA ASP A 207 30.87 27.32 12.86
C ASP A 207 29.43 26.95 13.22
N LEU A 208 28.73 26.34 12.26
CA LEU A 208 27.34 25.94 12.42
C LEU A 208 27.17 24.78 13.43
N ARG A 209 28.20 23.96 13.66
CA ARG A 209 28.18 22.83 14.61
C ARG A 209 27.90 23.24 16.05
N LYS A 210 28.21 24.50 16.40
CA LYS A 210 27.96 25.07 17.73
C LYS A 210 26.48 25.25 18.05
N TYR A 211 25.62 25.26 17.02
CA TYR A 211 24.21 25.62 17.14
C TYR A 211 23.26 24.48 16.81
N VAL A 212 23.66 23.59 15.90
CA VAL A 212 22.85 22.47 15.44
C VAL A 212 23.67 21.19 15.34
N THR A 213 22.99 20.06 15.28
CA THR A 213 23.61 18.76 15.09
C THR A 213 22.72 17.86 14.25
N VAL A 214 23.31 16.97 13.46
CA VAL A 214 22.54 16.10 12.58
C VAL A 214 21.86 14.99 13.37
N THR A 215 20.56 14.79 13.15
CA THR A 215 19.80 13.72 13.81
C THR A 215 19.99 12.37 13.12
N PRO A 216 19.60 11.26 13.77
CA PRO A 216 19.55 9.95 13.09
C PRO A 216 18.68 9.97 11.83
N ASP A 217 17.55 10.68 11.85
CA ASP A 217 16.65 10.80 10.70
C ASP A 217 17.31 11.58 9.56
N GLY A 218 18.03 12.67 9.86
CA GLY A 218 18.81 13.41 8.87
C GLY A 218 19.92 12.56 8.24
N ARG A 219 20.60 11.73 9.03
CA ARG A 219 21.61 10.78 8.51
C ARG A 219 20.98 9.71 7.62
N LYS A 220 19.86 9.13 8.05
CA LYS A 220 19.11 8.14 7.27
C LYS A 220 18.61 8.73 5.95
N TYR A 221 18.14 9.97 5.96
CA TYR A 221 17.73 10.68 4.75
C TYR A 221 18.89 10.81 3.75
N LEU A 222 20.08 11.21 4.20
CA LEU A 222 21.26 11.29 3.35
C LEU A 222 21.66 9.92 2.78
N SER A 223 21.63 8.85 3.58
CA SER A 223 21.90 7.49 3.11
C SER A 223 20.92 7.05 2.02
N LEU A 224 19.62 7.29 2.22
CA LEU A 224 18.59 6.95 1.23
C LEU A 224 18.77 7.70 -0.09
N ARG A 225 19.13 8.99 -0.05
CA ARG A 225 19.44 9.75 -1.28
C ARG A 225 20.62 9.16 -2.05
N LYS A 226 21.64 8.68 -1.34
CA LYS A 226 22.81 8.03 -1.93
C LYS A 226 22.46 6.68 -2.54
N GLU A 227 21.72 5.84 -1.82
CA GLU A 227 21.26 4.53 -2.29
C GLU A 227 20.41 4.65 -3.56
N LEU A 228 19.61 5.71 -3.66
CA LEU A 228 18.76 5.99 -4.81
C LEU A 228 19.46 6.73 -5.96
N GLY A 229 20.77 6.97 -5.87
CA GLY A 229 21.55 7.63 -6.94
C GLY A 229 21.17 9.10 -7.19
N ILE A 230 20.45 9.74 -6.26
CA ILE A 230 20.03 11.15 -6.37
C ILE A 230 21.23 12.09 -6.18
N GLU A 231 22.30 11.62 -5.53
CA GLU A 231 23.49 12.42 -5.21
C GLU A 231 24.43 12.69 -6.41
N ASP A 232 24.56 11.76 -7.36
CA ASP A 232 25.62 11.82 -8.39
C ASP A 232 25.18 12.60 -9.64
N ALA A 233 23.89 12.59 -9.98
CA ALA A 233 23.37 13.30 -11.16
C ALA A 233 23.42 14.83 -11.07
N GLU A 234 23.62 15.38 -9.87
CA GLU A 234 23.57 16.83 -9.61
C GLU A 234 24.96 17.45 -9.42
N ALA A 235 25.96 16.67 -9.00
CA ALA A 235 27.36 17.12 -8.97
C ALA A 235 27.93 17.33 -10.38
N GLU A 236 27.51 16.52 -11.36
CA GLU A 236 27.90 16.66 -12.77
C GLU A 236 27.29 17.89 -13.45
N ARG A 237 26.12 18.37 -13.02
CA ARG A 237 25.48 19.58 -13.59
C ARG A 237 26.12 20.87 -13.11
N THR A 238 26.57 20.92 -11.85
CA THR A 238 27.21 22.13 -11.29
C THR A 238 28.63 22.37 -11.80
N VAL A 239 29.26 21.39 -12.46
CA VAL A 239 30.59 21.54 -13.06
C VAL A 239 30.51 22.05 -14.51
N SER A 240 29.33 22.04 -15.15
CA SER A 240 29.18 22.56 -16.52
C SER A 240 28.76 24.03 -16.61
N ASP A 241 28.45 24.67 -15.48
CA ASP A 241 27.96 26.06 -15.42
C ASP A 241 28.98 27.04 -14.79
N ASP A 242 30.21 26.58 -14.52
CA ASP A 242 31.40 27.40 -14.20
C ASP A 242 32.38 27.40 -15.39
#